data_AF-A0A8I0MS56-F1
#
_entry.id   AF-A0A8I0MS56-F1
#
_cell.length_a   1.000
_cell.length_b   1.000
_cell.length_c   1.000
_cell.angle_alpha   90.00
_cell.angle_beta   90.00
_cell.angle_gamma   90.00
#
_symmetry.space_group_name_H-M   'P 1'
#
loop_
_entity.id
_entity.type
_entity.pdbx_description
1 polymer ?
#
loop_
_entity_poly.entity_id
_entity_poly.type
_entity_poly.pdbx_seq_one_letter_code
_entity_poly.pdbx_strand_id
1 'polypeptide(L)'
;MNIKRHNRNVGVDRLAEFSIQLVTISAIGLNAIVFSPLVQAADLGSQSGTNINVNDGDRITGDSVDPYGGIYGVMTPTGNTPGNINLGNNVTVNVNDPSGYAKGIILQGNNSTLTANQLAVDVVGQTSAVGININGNSAHADLGTGSTIKSSGDGVVVGHSS
;
A
#
# COMPACT_ATOMS: atom_id res chain seq x y z
N MET A 1 3.08 1.74 -62.11
CA MET A 1 3.70 2.88 -61.37
C MET A 1 4.00 2.43 -59.95
N ASN A 2 5.08 2.96 -59.37
CA ASN A 2 5.70 2.53 -58.12
C ASN A 2 5.59 3.68 -57.09
N ILE A 3 5.59 3.51 -55.76
CA ILE A 3 5.71 2.34 -54.86
C ILE A 3 5.05 2.76 -53.50
N LYS A 4 4.58 1.91 -52.57
CA LYS A 4 5.36 1.27 -51.46
C LYS A 4 4.38 0.57 -50.49
N ARG A 5 4.72 -0.63 -49.97
CA ARG A 5 4.10 -1.15 -48.74
C ARG A 5 4.94 -0.72 -47.54
N HIS A 6 4.32 -0.29 -46.44
CA HIS A 6 5.02 -0.11 -45.17
C HIS A 6 4.68 -1.21 -44.17
N ASN A 7 5.56 -2.19 -44.11
CA ASN A 7 5.75 -3.08 -42.98
C ASN A 7 6.21 -2.28 -41.74
N ARG A 8 5.63 -2.56 -40.57
CA ARG A 8 6.29 -2.33 -39.27
C ARG A 8 5.95 -3.47 -38.30
N ASN A 9 6.80 -4.49 -38.32
CA ASN A 9 7.07 -5.28 -37.12
C ASN A 9 7.46 -4.34 -35.96
N VAL A 10 6.81 -4.50 -34.82
CA VAL A 10 7.31 -4.05 -33.51
C VAL A 10 7.11 -5.16 -32.49
N GLY A 11 7.75 -6.30 -32.76
CA GLY A 11 8.07 -7.25 -31.69
C GLY A 11 9.21 -6.65 -30.88
N VAL A 12 8.95 -6.38 -29.60
CA VAL A 12 10.00 -6.22 -28.59
C VAL A 12 9.51 -6.87 -27.31
N ASP A 13 9.78 -8.17 -27.19
CA ASP A 13 9.60 -8.90 -25.94
C ASP A 13 10.47 -8.23 -24.87
N ARG A 14 9.83 -7.59 -23.88
CA ARG A 14 10.53 -7.09 -22.69
C ARG A 14 10.72 -8.22 -21.70
N LEU A 15 11.57 -9.17 -22.06
CA LEU A 15 12.15 -10.11 -21.10
C LEU A 15 12.96 -9.28 -20.09
N ALA A 16 12.53 -9.28 -18.83
CA ALA A 16 13.28 -8.63 -17.76
C ALA A 16 14.57 -9.41 -17.50
N GLU A 17 15.73 -8.78 -17.74
CA GLU A 17 17.04 -9.40 -17.53
C GLU A 17 17.35 -9.54 -16.03
N PHE A 18 16.97 -10.68 -15.44
CA PHE A 18 17.44 -11.07 -14.11
C PHE A 18 18.85 -11.65 -14.19
N SER A 19 19.85 -10.88 -13.77
CA SER A 19 21.24 -11.35 -13.65
C SER A 19 21.41 -12.22 -12.41
N ILE A 20 21.70 -13.51 -12.61
CA ILE A 20 21.94 -14.48 -11.53
C ILE A 20 23.45 -14.71 -11.40
N GLN A 21 24.01 -14.57 -10.19
CA GLN A 21 25.38 -15.03 -9.89
C GLN A 21 25.37 -16.41 -9.24
N LEU A 22 26.23 -17.30 -9.74
CA LEU A 22 26.40 -18.67 -9.26
C LEU A 22 27.66 -18.76 -8.39
N VAL A 23 27.52 -19.26 -7.16
CA VAL A 23 28.65 -19.68 -6.32
C VAL A 23 28.65 -21.20 -6.22
N THR A 24 29.75 -21.83 -6.65
CA THR A 24 29.88 -23.29 -6.64
C THR A 24 30.36 -23.76 -5.27
N ILE A 25 29.56 -24.59 -4.59
CA ILE A 25 30.01 -25.36 -3.42
C ILE A 25 30.17 -26.81 -3.87
N SER A 26 31.41 -27.28 -3.96
CA SER A 26 31.73 -28.62 -4.47
C SER A 26 31.63 -29.69 -3.38
N ALA A 27 30.52 -30.39 -3.31
CA ALA A 27 30.44 -31.75 -2.74
C ALA A 27 29.30 -32.52 -3.42
N ILE A 28 29.51 -33.81 -3.68
CA ILE A 28 28.59 -34.67 -4.47
C ILE A 28 27.24 -34.75 -3.76
N GLY A 29 26.27 -33.98 -4.23
CA GLY A 29 24.96 -33.84 -3.59
C GLY A 29 23.96 -33.15 -4.51
N LEU A 30 22.68 -33.40 -4.27
CA LEU A 30 21.59 -32.78 -5.00
C LEU A 30 21.60 -31.28 -4.67
N ASN A 31 21.98 -30.43 -5.63
CA ASN A 31 22.07 -28.98 -5.44
C ASN A 31 20.68 -28.37 -5.26
N ALA A 32 20.19 -28.38 -4.02
CA ALA A 32 19.03 -27.60 -3.63
C ALA A 32 19.41 -26.12 -3.74
N ILE A 33 18.93 -25.46 -4.80
CA ILE A 33 19.07 -24.00 -4.93
C ILE A 33 18.15 -23.37 -3.90
N VAL A 34 18.72 -23.00 -2.75
CA VAL A 34 18.02 -22.21 -1.74
C VAL A 34 17.98 -20.77 -2.25
N PHE A 35 16.93 -20.45 -2.99
CA PHE A 35 16.61 -19.08 -3.33
C PHE A 35 16.13 -18.35 -2.06
N SER A 36 16.96 -17.47 -1.52
CA SER A 36 16.46 -16.41 -0.64
C SER A 36 15.57 -15.51 -1.49
N PRO A 37 14.25 -15.39 -1.23
CA PRO A 37 13.44 -14.42 -1.92
C PRO A 37 13.95 -13.03 -1.54
N LEU A 38 14.44 -12.28 -2.53
CA LEU A 38 14.59 -10.84 -2.39
C LEU A 38 13.16 -10.30 -2.24
N VAL A 39 12.75 -9.94 -1.03
CA VAL A 39 11.44 -9.31 -0.78
C VAL A 39 11.48 -7.94 -1.43
N GLN A 40 11.03 -7.89 -2.67
CA GLN A 40 10.83 -6.66 -3.41
C GLN A 40 9.51 -6.06 -2.95
N ALA A 41 9.53 -4.76 -2.63
CA ALA A 41 8.34 -3.97 -2.35
C ALA A 41 7.30 -4.18 -3.47
N ALA A 42 6.09 -4.58 -3.10
CA ALA A 42 4.98 -4.73 -4.02
C ALA A 42 4.19 -3.42 -4.15
N ASP A 43 3.81 -3.07 -5.38
CA ASP A 43 2.74 -2.10 -5.62
C ASP A 43 1.39 -2.80 -5.42
N LEU A 44 0.64 -2.38 -4.41
CA LEU A 44 -0.65 -2.91 -4.00
C LEU A 44 -1.77 -1.87 -4.28
N GLY A 45 -2.96 -2.35 -4.64
CA GLY A 45 -4.17 -1.53 -4.61
C GLY A 45 -4.70 -1.33 -3.18
N SER A 46 -5.87 -0.73 -3.02
CA SER A 46 -6.49 -0.50 -1.71
C SER A 46 -6.63 -1.78 -0.89
N GLN A 47 -6.34 -1.70 0.41
CA GLN A 47 -6.44 -2.83 1.33
C GLN A 47 -7.69 -2.71 2.22
N SER A 48 -8.49 -3.76 2.33
CA SER A 48 -9.67 -3.79 3.19
C SER A 48 -9.90 -5.14 3.85
N GLY A 49 -10.21 -5.13 5.16
CA GLY A 49 -10.41 -6.35 5.95
C GLY A 49 -10.21 -6.15 7.45
N THR A 50 -10.46 -7.22 8.22
CA THR A 50 -10.22 -7.25 9.68
C THR A 50 -8.80 -7.65 10.05
N ASN A 51 -8.03 -8.23 9.12
CA ASN A 51 -6.61 -8.50 9.29
C ASN A 51 -5.90 -8.10 8.00
N ILE A 52 -5.01 -7.11 8.08
CA ILE A 52 -4.27 -6.57 6.93
C ILE A 52 -2.79 -6.60 7.28
N ASN A 53 -2.04 -7.48 6.62
CA ASN A 53 -0.59 -7.58 6.75
C ASN A 53 0.03 -7.35 5.37
N VAL A 54 0.97 -6.42 5.27
CA VAL A 54 1.79 -6.18 4.07
C VAL A 54 3.28 -6.30 4.43
N ASN A 55 4.15 -6.37 3.43
CA ASN A 55 5.58 -6.54 3.63
C ASN A 55 6.29 -5.19 3.80
N ASP A 56 7.48 -5.24 4.38
CA ASP A 56 8.35 -4.07 4.51
C ASP A 56 8.65 -3.45 3.13
N GLY A 57 8.40 -2.14 3.00
CA GLY A 57 8.60 -1.36 1.79
C GLY A 57 7.44 -1.35 0.80
N ASP A 58 6.39 -2.16 0.99
CA ASP A 58 5.23 -2.21 0.08
C ASP A 58 4.58 -0.82 -0.13
N ARG A 59 4.01 -0.62 -1.32
CA ARG A 59 3.40 0.65 -1.75
C ARG A 59 1.91 0.45 -2.04
N ILE A 60 1.07 0.96 -1.15
CA ILE A 60 -0.39 0.91 -1.28
C ILE A 60 -0.86 2.16 -2.04
N THR A 61 -1.51 1.96 -3.17
CA THR A 61 -2.21 3.01 -3.92
C THR A 61 -3.70 2.92 -3.62
N GLY A 62 -4.30 4.02 -3.15
CA GLY A 62 -5.75 4.10 -2.96
C GLY A 62 -6.47 4.20 -4.30
N ASP A 63 -7.16 3.13 -4.69
CA ASP A 63 -7.87 2.97 -5.96
C ASP A 63 -9.34 2.51 -5.80
N SER A 64 -9.72 2.07 -4.61
CA SER A 64 -11.05 1.57 -4.29
C SER A 64 -11.88 2.59 -3.53
N VAL A 65 -13.19 2.60 -3.79
CA VAL A 65 -14.16 3.55 -3.23
C VAL A 65 -14.86 2.95 -2.00
N ASP A 66 -15.00 3.75 -0.94
CA ASP A 66 -15.70 3.40 0.30
C ASP A 66 -17.23 3.58 0.17
N PRO A 67 -18.04 3.10 1.14
CA PRO A 67 -19.50 3.24 1.09
C PRO A 67 -20.03 4.68 1.11
N TYR A 68 -19.18 5.67 1.33
CA TYR A 68 -19.50 7.11 1.37
C TYR A 68 -19.00 7.86 0.13
N GLY A 69 -18.41 7.17 -0.85
CA GLY A 69 -17.96 7.73 -2.12
C GLY A 69 -16.55 8.31 -2.11
N GLY A 70 -15.74 8.07 -1.06
CA GLY A 70 -14.32 8.48 -1.04
C GLY A 70 -13.39 7.33 -1.37
N ILE A 71 -12.28 7.59 -2.07
CA ILE A 71 -11.24 6.56 -2.25
C ILE A 71 -10.41 6.39 -0.99
N TYR A 72 -9.96 5.16 -0.72
CA TYR A 72 -9.18 4.84 0.49
C TYR A 72 -7.91 4.06 0.18
N GLY A 73 -6.84 4.26 0.98
CA GLY A 73 -5.64 3.42 0.92
C GLY A 73 -5.84 2.13 1.70
N VAL A 74 -6.19 2.23 2.99
CA VAL A 74 -6.42 1.08 3.88
C VAL A 74 -7.68 1.30 4.73
N MET A 75 -8.55 0.30 4.86
CA MET A 75 -9.82 0.43 5.60
C MET A 75 -10.18 -0.84 6.39
N THR A 76 -10.40 -0.73 7.70
CA THR A 76 -11.09 -1.79 8.46
C THR A 76 -12.61 -1.69 8.23
N PRO A 77 -13.35 -2.81 8.19
CA PRO A 77 -14.80 -2.77 7.96
C PRO A 77 -15.55 -2.11 9.11
N THR A 78 -16.75 -1.59 8.81
CA THR A 78 -17.66 -0.97 9.78
C THR A 78 -18.23 -1.97 10.79
N GLY A 79 -18.65 -1.46 11.95
CA GLY A 79 -19.28 -2.23 13.02
C GLY A 79 -18.33 -2.59 14.16
N ASN A 80 -18.79 -3.34 15.16
CA ASN A 80 -18.04 -3.60 16.39
C ASN A 80 -16.92 -4.66 16.25
N THR A 81 -16.48 -4.99 15.03
CA THR A 81 -15.45 -6.00 14.79
C THR A 81 -14.07 -5.35 14.78
N PRO A 82 -13.13 -5.73 15.67
CA PRO A 82 -11.77 -5.18 15.66
C PRO A 82 -11.06 -5.48 14.34
N GLY A 83 -10.34 -4.50 13.81
CA GLY A 83 -9.41 -4.68 12.70
C GLY A 83 -7.97 -4.58 13.17
N ASN A 84 -7.13 -5.55 12.81
CA ASN A 84 -5.70 -5.57 13.10
C ASN A 84 -4.92 -5.32 11.80
N ILE A 85 -4.26 -4.15 11.71
CA ILE A 85 -3.45 -3.75 10.57
C ILE A 85 -1.99 -3.71 11.00
N ASN A 86 -1.14 -4.47 10.30
CA ASN A 86 0.30 -4.37 10.40
C ASN A 86 0.89 -3.99 9.02
N LEU A 87 1.42 -2.76 8.94
CA LEU A 87 2.07 -2.25 7.72
C LEU A 87 3.59 -2.40 7.74
N GLY A 88 4.18 -3.09 8.73
CA GLY A 88 5.63 -3.31 8.77
C GLY A 88 6.46 -2.03 8.74
N ASN A 89 7.63 -2.09 8.12
CA ASN A 89 8.58 -0.98 7.99
C ASN A 89 8.54 -0.33 6.59
N ASN A 90 8.72 0.99 6.51
CA ASN A 90 8.92 1.75 5.27
C ASN A 90 7.79 1.66 4.23
N VAL A 91 6.61 1.21 4.61
CA VAL A 91 5.45 1.17 3.72
C VAL A 91 5.00 2.57 3.33
N THR A 92 4.53 2.71 2.10
CA THR A 92 3.97 3.97 1.59
C THR A 92 2.50 3.79 1.25
N VAL A 93 1.65 4.73 1.67
CA VAL A 93 0.21 4.77 1.35
C VAL A 93 -0.06 6.07 0.59
N ASN A 94 -0.47 5.98 -0.66
CA ASN A 94 -0.67 7.12 -1.55
C ASN A 94 -2.10 7.14 -2.09
N VAL A 95 -2.86 8.17 -1.77
CA VAL A 95 -4.28 8.29 -2.14
C VAL A 95 -4.52 9.64 -2.82
N ASN A 96 -4.93 9.64 -4.08
CA ASN A 96 -5.01 10.86 -4.89
C ASN A 96 -6.34 10.93 -5.66
N ASP A 97 -7.32 11.61 -5.06
CA ASP A 97 -8.54 12.04 -5.73
C ASP A 97 -8.56 13.57 -5.77
N PRO A 98 -7.99 14.18 -6.82
CA PRO A 98 -7.88 15.64 -6.93
C PRO A 98 -9.22 16.34 -7.17
N SER A 99 -10.35 15.62 -7.10
CA SER A 99 -11.70 16.16 -7.26
C SER A 99 -12.62 15.93 -6.06
N GLY A 100 -12.45 14.85 -5.32
CA GLY A 100 -13.40 14.37 -4.30
C GLY A 100 -12.77 14.13 -2.94
N TYR A 101 -13.03 12.95 -2.37
CA TYR A 101 -12.74 12.59 -0.98
C TYR A 101 -11.65 11.52 -0.94
N ALA A 102 -10.47 11.87 -0.45
CA ALA A 102 -9.31 10.97 -0.33
C ALA A 102 -9.02 10.63 1.14
N LYS A 103 -8.83 9.34 1.44
CA LYS A 103 -8.62 8.84 2.81
C LYS A 103 -7.43 7.88 2.86
N GLY A 104 -6.36 8.20 3.60
CA GLY A 104 -5.18 7.34 3.70
C GLY A 104 -5.49 6.01 4.39
N ILE A 105 -5.73 6.05 5.70
CA ILE A 105 -6.05 4.87 6.52
C ILE A 105 -7.30 5.12 7.36
N ILE A 106 -8.19 4.12 7.48
CA ILE A 106 -9.46 4.22 8.22
C ILE A 106 -9.60 3.04 9.19
N LEU A 107 -9.62 3.32 10.50
CA LEU A 107 -9.94 2.36 11.56
C LEU A 107 -11.37 2.58 12.04
N GLN A 108 -12.30 1.72 11.60
CA GLN A 108 -13.74 1.86 11.88
C GLN A 108 -14.19 1.02 13.08
N GLY A 109 -13.64 -0.18 13.27
CA GLY A 109 -14.05 -1.10 14.33
C GLY A 109 -13.48 -0.76 15.72
N ASN A 110 -14.26 -1.02 16.77
CA ASN A 110 -13.80 -0.88 18.16
C ASN A 110 -12.58 -1.77 18.44
N ASN A 111 -11.65 -1.30 19.25
CA ASN A 111 -10.37 -1.96 19.55
C ASN A 111 -9.51 -2.27 18.31
N SER A 112 -9.71 -1.58 17.18
CA SER A 112 -8.84 -1.74 16.01
C SER A 112 -7.43 -1.24 16.31
N THR A 113 -6.43 -1.91 15.74
CA THR A 113 -5.01 -1.59 15.91
C THR A 113 -4.37 -1.32 14.55
N LEU A 114 -3.57 -0.26 14.46
CA LEU A 114 -2.64 -0.04 13.36
C LEU A 114 -1.22 -0.03 13.92
N THR A 115 -0.37 -0.92 13.45
CA THR A 115 1.07 -0.93 13.75
C THR A 115 1.87 -0.69 12.47
N ALA A 116 2.81 0.24 12.51
CA ALA A 116 3.77 0.49 11.43
C ALA A 116 5.06 1.12 11.98
N ASN A 117 6.08 1.26 11.14
CA ASN A 117 7.29 2.03 11.44
C ASN A 117 7.83 2.65 10.15
N GLN A 118 8.28 3.91 10.16
CA GLN A 118 8.68 4.66 8.97
C GLN A 118 7.59 4.68 7.86
N LEU A 119 6.32 4.67 8.26
CA LEU A 119 5.16 4.75 7.38
C LEU A 119 5.07 6.13 6.74
N ALA A 120 4.95 6.21 5.41
CA ALA A 120 4.65 7.46 4.72
C ALA A 120 3.22 7.42 4.17
N VAL A 121 2.34 8.28 4.68
CA VAL A 121 0.97 8.47 4.17
C VAL A 121 0.92 9.80 3.42
N ASP A 122 0.53 9.78 2.15
CA ASP A 122 0.34 10.97 1.31
C ASP A 122 -1.06 10.96 0.71
N VAL A 123 -1.85 12.00 1.01
CA VAL A 123 -3.28 12.09 0.67
C VAL A 123 -3.58 13.41 -0.01
N VAL A 124 -4.06 13.33 -1.25
CA VAL A 124 -4.48 14.46 -2.07
C VAL A 124 -5.98 14.34 -2.34
N GLY A 125 -6.74 15.31 -1.83
CA GLY A 125 -8.20 15.33 -1.86
C GLY A 125 -8.73 16.76 -1.89
N GLN A 126 -9.47 17.14 -2.94
CA GLN A 126 -9.94 18.53 -3.11
C GLN A 126 -11.18 18.85 -2.27
N THR A 127 -12.08 17.88 -2.06
CA THR A 127 -13.26 18.06 -1.21
C THR A 127 -12.98 17.66 0.24
N SER A 128 -12.16 16.63 0.44
CA SER A 128 -11.51 16.33 1.73
C SER A 128 -10.30 15.45 1.52
N ALA A 129 -9.23 15.71 2.26
CA ALA A 129 -8.07 14.85 2.37
C ALA A 129 -7.93 14.45 3.84
N VAL A 130 -7.97 13.16 4.14
CA VAL A 130 -7.86 12.62 5.50
C VAL A 130 -6.70 11.66 5.57
N GLY A 131 -5.64 12.01 6.30
CA GLY A 131 -4.46 11.15 6.47
C GLY A 131 -4.77 9.81 7.13
N ILE A 132 -5.16 9.85 8.41
CA ILE A 132 -5.58 8.66 9.17
C ILE A 132 -6.87 9.02 9.93
N ASN A 133 -7.88 8.16 9.89
CA ASN A 133 -9.10 8.31 10.67
C ASN A 133 -9.26 7.15 11.66
N ILE A 134 -9.57 7.46 12.93
CA ILE A 134 -9.74 6.47 14.00
C ILE A 134 -11.10 6.72 14.66
N ASN A 135 -12.11 5.97 14.22
CA ASN A 135 -13.51 6.10 14.65
C ASN A 135 -13.90 5.08 15.73
N GLY A 136 -13.21 3.94 15.80
CA GLY A 136 -13.57 2.87 16.75
C GLY A 136 -13.23 3.22 18.19
N ASN A 137 -14.13 2.91 19.14
CA ASN A 137 -13.85 3.08 20.57
C ASN A 137 -12.62 2.23 20.96
N SER A 138 -11.68 2.83 21.69
CA SER A 138 -10.42 2.21 22.11
C SER A 138 -9.53 1.70 20.96
N ALA A 139 -9.82 2.10 19.71
CA ALA A 139 -8.92 1.89 18.59
C ALA A 139 -7.72 2.82 18.69
N HIS A 140 -6.56 2.36 18.24
CA HIS A 140 -5.31 3.10 18.34
C HIS A 140 -4.36 2.80 17.18
N ALA A 141 -3.41 3.70 16.96
CA ALA A 141 -2.34 3.56 15.98
C ALA A 141 -0.99 3.79 16.66
N ASP A 142 -0.10 2.80 16.57
CA ASP A 142 1.33 2.95 16.81
C ASP A 142 2.02 3.01 15.46
N LEU A 143 2.53 4.20 15.11
CA LEU A 143 3.21 4.42 13.83
C LEU A 143 4.73 4.30 13.96
N GLY A 144 5.26 3.92 15.13
CA GLY A 144 6.69 3.81 15.35
C GLY A 144 7.45 5.13 15.09
N THR A 145 8.70 4.99 14.67
CA THR A 145 9.60 6.14 14.44
C THR A 145 9.67 6.53 12.96
N GLY A 146 9.92 7.81 12.68
CA GLY A 146 10.14 8.31 11.31
C GLY A 146 8.91 8.34 10.40
N SER A 147 7.74 7.96 10.90
CA SER A 147 6.49 7.99 10.13
C SER A 147 6.03 9.42 9.84
N THR A 148 5.45 9.63 8.67
CA THR A 148 4.99 10.94 8.18
C THR A 148 3.58 10.82 7.59
N ILE A 149 2.72 11.79 7.90
CA ILE A 149 1.38 11.91 7.33
C ILE A 149 1.30 13.27 6.64
N LYS A 150 0.97 13.27 5.37
CA LYS A 150 0.72 14.46 4.54
C LYS A 150 -0.71 14.40 4.03
N SER A 151 -1.38 15.54 4.08
CA SER A 151 -2.74 15.73 3.62
C SER A 151 -2.84 17.10 2.96
N SER A 152 -3.28 17.16 1.71
CA SER A 152 -3.27 18.40 0.90
C SER A 152 -4.61 19.16 0.90
N GLY A 153 -5.44 18.95 1.92
CA GLY A 153 -6.74 19.60 2.10
C GLY A 153 -7.05 19.84 3.58
N ASP A 154 -8.26 20.30 3.89
CA ASP A 154 -8.71 20.56 5.27
C ASP A 154 -8.90 19.24 6.05
N GLY A 155 -7.80 18.67 6.55
CA GLY A 155 -7.83 17.42 7.32
C GLY A 155 -6.47 16.81 7.65
N VAL A 156 -5.86 17.25 8.75
CA VAL A 156 -4.97 16.38 9.55
C VAL A 156 -5.72 16.01 10.82
N VAL A 157 -6.31 14.83 10.83
CA VAL A 157 -6.88 14.22 12.04
C VAL A 157 -5.92 13.13 12.50
N VAL A 158 -5.61 13.13 13.80
CA VAL A 158 -5.05 11.99 14.53
C VAL A 158 -5.79 11.93 15.87
N GLY A 159 -6.92 11.23 15.91
CA GLY A 159 -7.62 10.87 17.15
C GLY A 159 -9.13 11.18 17.21
N HIS A 160 -9.90 10.11 17.39
CA HIS A 160 -11.17 9.95 18.13
C HIS A 160 -12.27 11.03 18.03
N SER A 161 -13.41 10.66 17.45
CA SER A 161 -14.71 11.25 17.80
C SER A 161 -15.18 10.69 19.15
N SER A 162 -15.30 11.56 20.17
CA SER A 162 -15.84 11.26 21.51
C SER A 162 -17.24 10.67 21.52
#